data_AF-N8W5I3-F1
#
_entry.id   AF-N8W5I3-F1
#
_cell.length_a   1.000
_cell.length_b   1.000
_cell.length_c   1.000
_cell.angle_alpha   90.00
_cell.angle_beta   90.00
_cell.angle_gamma   90.00
#
_symmetry.space_group_name_H-M   'P 1'
#
loop_
_entity.id
_entity.type
_entity.pdbx_description
1 polymer ?
#
loop_
_entity_poly.entity_id
_entity_poly.type
_entity_poly.pdbx_seq_one_letter_code
_entity_poly.pdbx_strand_id
1 'polypeptide(L)' 'MDVNWYNPIKLGDTVFLRTEITDINISLRDPRKGYIFSNHDLYNQQGVLCQRLKAKLLSLKRN' A
#
# COMPACT_ATOMS: atom_id res chain seq x y z
N MET A 1 3.89 2.76 9.68
CA MET A 1 2.74 2.80 8.76
C MET A 1 1.95 4.05 9.09
N ASP A 2 1.35 4.68 8.08
CA ASP A 2 0.54 5.89 8.22
C ASP A 2 -0.79 5.65 7.47
N VAL A 3 -1.91 5.86 8.15
CA VAL A 3 -3.25 5.55 7.63
C VAL A 3 -4.14 6.77 7.76
N ASN A 4 -4.71 7.18 6.64
CA ASN A 4 -5.66 8.28 6.57
C ASN A 4 -7.01 7.77 6.05
N TRP A 5 -8.09 8.14 6.74
CA TRP A 5 -9.46 7.84 6.36
C TRP A 5 -10.15 9.11 5.88
N TYR A 6 -10.60 9.11 4.63
CA TYR A 6 -11.20 10.29 4.00
C TYR A 6 -12.72 10.18 3.91
N ASN A 7 -13.23 8.98 3.59
CA ASN A 7 -14.66 8.72 3.45
C ASN A 7 -15.01 7.35 4.04
N PRO A 8 -16.18 7.20 4.68
CA PRO A 8 -16.60 5.93 5.26
C PRO A 8 -16.95 4.91 4.15
N ILE A 9 -16.60 3.65 4.40
CA ILE A 9 -17.07 2.50 3.61
C ILE A 9 -18.33 1.97 4.31
N LYS A 10 -19.35 1.61 3.54
CA LYS A 10 -20.63 1.11 4.05
C LYS A 10 -20.84 -0.36 3.70
N LEU A 11 -21.74 -1.02 4.44
CA LEU A 11 -22.18 -2.37 4.09
C LEU A 11 -22.75 -2.38 2.66
N GLY A 12 -22.33 -3.35 1.85
CA GLY A 12 -22.72 -3.47 0.45
C GLY A 12 -21.82 -2.73 -0.53
N ASP A 13 -20.87 -1.89 -0.08
CA ASP A 13 -19.88 -1.29 -0.98
C ASP A 13 -18.95 -2.35 -1.58
N THR A 14 -18.59 -2.13 -2.86
CA THR A 14 -17.50 -2.86 -3.51
C THR A 14 -16.29 -1.93 -3.54
N VAL A 15 -15.15 -2.40 -3.06
CA VAL A 15 -13.94 -1.59 -2.93
C VAL A 15 -12.82 -2.07 -3.85
N PHE A 16 -12.03 -1.12 -4.33
CA PHE A 16 -10.89 -1.33 -5.20
C PHE A 16 -9.64 -0.74 -4.56
N LEU A 17 -8.56 -1.51 -4.49
CA LEU A 17 -7.27 -1.05 -3.98
C LEU A 17 -6.32 -0.78 -5.14
N ARG A 18 -5.86 0.46 -5.27
CA ARG A 18 -4.73 0.80 -6.14
C ARG A 18 -3.46 0.82 -5.29
N THR A 19 -2.46 0.06 -5.70
CA THR A 19 -1.14 0.08 -5.07
C THR A 19 -0.15 0.77 -6.00
N GLU A 20 0.58 1.73 -5.46
CA GLU A 20 1.70 2.39 -6.10
C GLU A 20 2.97 2.10 -5.29
N ILE A 21 3.99 1.54 -5.94
CA ILE A 21 5.32 1.41 -5.34
C ILE A 21 6.00 2.76 -5.47
N THR A 22 6.32 3.38 -4.34
CA THR A 22 6.89 4.74 -4.30
C THR A 22 8.40 4.73 -4.19
N ASP A 23 8.98 3.70 -3.57
CA ASP A 23 10.43 3.55 -3.44
C ASP A 23 10.82 2.10 -3.15
N ILE A 24 12.06 1.73 -3.48
CA ILE A 24 12.66 0.43 -3.16
C ILE A 24 14.07 0.65 -2.65
N ASN A 25 14.32 0.22 -1.41
CA ASN A 25 15.63 0.31 -0.78
C ASN A 25 16.19 -1.09 -0.52
N ILE A 26 17.14 -1.52 -1.34
CA ILE A 26 17.82 -2.81 -1.21
C ILE A 26 18.92 -2.71 -0.16
N SER A 27 19.03 -3.72 0.71
CA SER A 27 20.10 -3.77 1.70
C SER A 27 21.46 -3.88 1.02
N LEU A 28 22.38 -2.98 1.37
CA LEU A 28 23.78 -3.03 0.92
C LEU A 28 24.55 -4.21 1.51
N ARG A 29 24.10 -4.80 2.62
CA ARG A 29 24.77 -5.92 3.30
C ARG A 29 24.28 -7.30 2.84
N ASP A 30 23.02 -7.41 2.46
CA ASP A 30 22.42 -8.66 1.95
C ASP A 30 21.42 -8.30 0.83
N PRO A 31 21.81 -8.40 -0.45
CA PRO A 31 20.97 -7.98 -1.57
C PRO A 31 19.72 -8.86 -1.76
N ARG A 32 19.57 -9.94 -0.98
CA ARG A 32 18.34 -10.74 -0.94
C ARG A 32 17.25 -10.09 -0.08
N LYS A 33 17.52 -8.97 0.58
CA LYS A 33 16.56 -8.30 1.47
C LYS A 33 16.50 -6.81 1.15
N GLY A 34 15.34 -6.21 1.30
CA GLY A 34 15.14 -4.78 1.12
C GLY A 34 13.81 -4.31 1.68
N TYR A 35 13.59 -3.01 1.64
CA TYR A 35 12.29 -2.42 1.94
C TYR A 35 11.64 -1.93 0.66
N ILE A 36 10.34 -2.22 0.52
CA ILE A 36 9.47 -1.64 -0.50
C ILE A 36 8.58 -0.62 0.20
N PHE A 37 8.55 0.60 -0.31
CA PHE A 37 7.63 1.63 0.12
C PHE A 37 6.48 1.72 -0.87
N SER A 38 5.26 1.86 -0.36
CA SER A 38 4.08 1.88 -1.21
C SER A 38 2.97 2.74 -0.62
N ASN A 39 2.18 3.32 -1.54
CA ASN A 39 0.89 3.92 -1.24
C ASN A 39 -0.20 2.93 -1.67
N HIS A 40 -1.18 2.72 -0.79
CA HIS A 40 -2.37 1.96 -1.09
C HIS A 40 -3.59 2.88 -0.97
N ASP A 41 -4.24 3.11 -2.09
CA ASP A 41 -5.44 3.93 -2.19
C ASP A 41 -6.66 3.05 -2.38
N LEU A 42 -7.58 3.11 -1.42
CA LEU A 42 -8.82 2.35 -1.46
C LEU A 42 -9.95 3.25 -1.94
N TYR A 43 -10.63 2.82 -2.99
CA TYR A 43 -11.77 3.49 -3.59
C TYR A 43 -13.03 2.65 -3.43
N ASN A 44 -14.20 3.26 -3.33
CA ASN A 44 -15.48 2.57 -3.47
C ASN A 44 -15.91 2.44 -4.95
N GLN A 45 -17.07 1.83 -5.19
CA GLN A 45 -17.61 1.57 -6.53
C GLN A 45 -17.98 2.83 -7.33
N GLN A 46 -18.05 4.00 -6.68
CA GLN A 46 -18.21 5.30 -7.34
C GLN A 46 -16.87 5.99 -7.64
N GLY A 47 -15.74 5.34 -7.34
CA GLY A 47 -14.40 5.90 -7.52
C GLY A 47 -14.01 6.93 -6.45
N VAL A 48 -14.73 7.00 -5.33
CA VAL A 48 -14.42 7.91 -4.23
C VAL A 48 -13.31 7.32 -3.37
N LEU A 49 -12.26 8.09 -3.08
CA LEU A 49 -11.17 7.69 -2.20
C LEU A 49 -11.69 7.58 -0.75
N CYS A 50 -11.65 6.39 -0.19
CA CYS A 50 -12.06 6.12 1.19
C CYS A 50 -10.88 6.16 2.16
N GLN A 51 -9.73 5.60 1.75
CA GLN A 51 -8.56 5.45 2.61
C GLN A 51 -7.27 5.56 1.81
N ARG A 52 -6.22 6.11 2.43
CA ARG A 52 -4.83 5.95 1.98
C ARG A 52 -3.98 5.34 3.09
N LEU A 53 -3.28 4.26 2.78
CA LEU A 53 -2.24 3.66 3.63
C LEU A 53 -0.87 3.87 2.98
N LYS A 54 0.09 4.41 3.75
CA LYS A 54 1.51 4.39 3.39
C LYS A 54 2.20 3.27 4.14
N ALA A 55 2.73 2.31 3.38
CA ALA A 55 3.35 1.11 3.91
C ALA A 55 4.86 1.07 3.62
N LYS A 56 5.60 0.52 4.58
CA LYS A 56 7.00 0.10 4.44
C LYS A 56 7.03 -1.41 4.68
N LEU A 57 7.31 -2.16 3.63
CA LEU A 57 7.22 -3.62 3.62
C LEU A 57 8.62 -4.21 3.54
N LEU A 58 8.93 -5.17 4.41
CA LEU A 58 10.14 -5.96 4.27
C LEU A 58 9.94 -6.95 3.11
N SER A 59 10.81 -6.87 2.12
CA SER A 59 10.86 -7.80 0.99
C SER A 59 12.05 -8.73 1.14
N LEU A 60 11.79 -10.02 0.97
CA LEU A 60 12.80 -11.08 0.95
C LEU A 60 12.75 -11.74 -0.43
N LYS A 61 13.86 -11.69 -1.16
CA LYS A 61 14.02 -12.44 -2.40
C LYS A 61 14.04 -13.93 -2.04
N ARG A 62 13.09 -14.70 -2.57
CA ARG A 62 13.14 -16.17 -2.51
C ARG A 62 14.21 -16.68 -3.47
N ASN A 63 14.98 -17.67 -3.01
CA ASN A 63 15.96 -18.42 -3.81
C ASN A 63 15.24 -19.41 -4.74
#